data_AF-G7VZZ9-F1
#
_entry.id   AF-G7VZZ9-F1
#
_cell.length_a   1.000
_cell.length_b   1.000
_cell.length_c   1.000
_cell.angle_alpha   90.00
_cell.angle_beta   90.00
_cell.angle_gamma   90.00
#
_symmetry.space_group_name_H-M   'P 1'
#
loop_
_entity.id
_entity.type
_entity.pdbx_description
1 polymer ?
#
loop_
_entity_poly.entity_id
_entity_poly.type
_entity_poly.pdbx_seq_one_letter_code
_entity_poly.pdbx_strand_id
1 'polypeptide(L)'
;MLKTYYPIILIWVGFLATLTLRIVYHPSIFIYDWLMGSYAIRLVGRTIYQKYQDNQRTSIITDTIVEVIMVIISFGVIIFIFMSQETWMHKLLFLIGESYFLIYSGITFKEIIKKGRN
;
A
#
# COMPACT_ATOMS: atom_id res chain seq x y z
N MET A 1 0.78 26.55 7.74
CA MET A 1 -0.07 25.33 7.70
C MET A 1 0.40 24.40 6.57
N LEU A 2 1.68 24.05 6.59
CA LEU A 2 2.37 23.28 5.55
C LEU A 2 3.19 22.22 6.30
N LYS A 3 3.38 21.02 5.72
CA LYS A 3 4.38 19.99 6.10
C LYS A 3 3.96 18.72 6.86
N THR A 4 2.84 18.07 6.49
CA THR A 4 2.68 16.63 6.82
C THR A 4 2.50 15.74 5.58
N TYR A 5 2.21 16.32 4.42
CA TYR A 5 2.07 15.59 3.15
C TYR A 5 3.41 15.24 2.48
N TYR A 6 4.46 16.04 2.72
CA TYR A 6 5.77 15.87 2.08
C TYR A 6 6.49 14.56 2.41
N PRO A 7 6.51 14.05 3.65
CA PRO A 7 7.22 12.81 3.97
C PRO A 7 6.59 11.60 3.28
N ILE A 8 5.26 11.55 3.23
CA ILE A 8 4.53 10.48 2.53
C ILE A 8 4.83 10.56 1.05
N ILE A 9 4.68 11.73 0.42
CA ILE A 9 4.98 11.90 -1.02
C ILE A 9 6.44 11.53 -1.33
N LEU A 10 7.40 11.85 -0.45
CA LEU A 10 8.80 11.46 -0.64
C LEU A 10 9.02 9.95 -0.55
N ILE A 11 8.40 9.28 0.43
CA ILE A 11 8.44 7.81 0.56
C ILE A 11 7.84 7.16 -0.69
N TRP A 12 6.77 7.75 -1.23
CA TRP A 12 6.09 7.32 -2.45
C TRP A 12 6.94 7.51 -3.71
N VAL A 13 7.55 8.68 -3.89
CA VAL A 13 8.47 8.95 -5.01
C VAL A 13 9.69 8.02 -4.91
N GLY A 14 10.20 7.79 -3.70
CA GLY A 14 11.29 6.82 -3.46
C GLY A 14 10.87 5.38 -3.79
N PHE A 15 9.67 4.97 -3.38
CA PHE A 15 9.12 3.65 -3.70
C PHE A 15 8.94 3.46 -5.21
N LEU A 16 8.32 4.42 -5.90
CA LEU A 16 8.12 4.35 -7.35
C LEU A 16 9.45 4.41 -8.12
N ALA A 17 10.39 5.28 -7.74
CA ALA A 17 11.69 5.38 -8.39
C ALA A 17 12.51 4.10 -8.23
N THR A 18 12.49 3.49 -7.03
CA THR A 18 13.19 2.22 -6.79
C THR A 18 12.52 1.04 -7.48
N LEU A 19 11.18 1.03 -7.60
CA LEU A 19 10.43 0.06 -8.40
C LEU A 19 10.84 0.15 -9.89
N THR A 20 10.81 1.35 -10.47
CA THR A 20 11.13 1.58 -11.89
C THR A 20 12.57 1.18 -12.21
N LEU A 21 13.54 1.60 -11.40
CA LEU A 21 14.95 1.21 -11.60
C LEU A 21 15.13 -0.31 -11.56
N ARG A 22 14.34 -1.02 -10.75
CA ARG A 22 14.53 -2.45 -10.57
C ARG A 22 13.86 -3.28 -11.67
N ILE A 23 12.70 -2.84 -12.17
CA ILE A 23 12.08 -3.38 -13.40
C ILE A 23 13.07 -3.31 -14.57
N VAL A 24 13.85 -2.23 -14.65
CA VAL A 24 14.78 -2.00 -15.77
C VAL A 24 16.11 -2.73 -15.60
N TYR A 25 16.66 -2.86 -14.38
CA TYR A 25 18.07 -3.25 -14.21
C TYR A 25 18.35 -4.57 -13.45
N HIS A 26 17.47 -5.13 -12.61
CA HIS A 26 17.79 -6.35 -11.81
C HIS A 26 16.57 -7.25 -11.50
N PRO A 27 16.31 -8.30 -12.29
CA PRO A 27 15.03 -9.02 -12.24
C PRO A 27 14.90 -10.20 -11.25
N SER A 28 15.97 -10.78 -10.66
CA SER A 28 15.87 -12.19 -10.22
C SER A 28 16.17 -12.57 -8.76
N ILE A 29 16.61 -11.68 -7.86
CA ILE A 29 16.95 -12.10 -6.48
C ILE A 29 16.32 -11.22 -5.37
N PHE A 30 15.97 -9.97 -5.66
CA PHE A 30 15.52 -9.02 -4.63
C PHE A 30 14.03 -8.66 -4.67
N ILE A 31 13.20 -9.44 -5.37
CA ILE A 31 11.75 -9.20 -5.44
C ILE A 31 11.11 -9.43 -4.06
N TYR A 32 11.62 -10.42 -3.33
CA TYR A 32 11.15 -10.80 -1.99
C TYR A 32 11.39 -9.70 -0.97
N ASP A 33 12.63 -9.23 -0.85
CA ASP A 33 12.99 -8.18 0.10
C ASP A 33 12.21 -6.89 -0.16
N TRP A 34 11.94 -6.60 -1.43
CA TRP A 34 11.22 -5.40 -1.82
C TRP A 34 9.71 -5.50 -1.57
N LEU A 35 9.09 -6.64 -1.88
CA LEU A 35 7.69 -6.91 -1.54
C LEU A 35 7.50 -6.91 -0.02
N MET A 36 8.39 -7.56 0.72
CA MET A 36 8.39 -7.55 2.17
C MET A 36 8.59 -6.15 2.75
N GLY A 37 9.49 -5.34 2.18
CA GLY A 37 9.65 -3.94 2.54
C GLY A 37 8.39 -3.11 2.28
N SER A 38 7.74 -3.32 1.14
CA SER A 38 6.47 -2.67 0.79
C SER A 38 5.35 -3.04 1.78
N TYR A 39 5.33 -4.29 2.24
CA TYR A 39 4.38 -4.76 3.23
C TYR A 39 4.66 -4.16 4.60
N ALA A 40 5.92 -4.12 5.02
CA ALA A 40 6.30 -3.50 6.29
C ALA A 40 5.91 -2.02 6.34
N ILE A 41 6.18 -1.27 5.27
CA ILE A 41 5.78 0.15 5.16
C ILE A 41 4.26 0.28 5.17
N ARG A 42 3.52 -0.57 4.44
CA ARG A 42 2.05 -0.56 4.44
C ARG A 42 1.46 -0.87 5.80
N LEU A 43 2.02 -1.84 6.52
CA LEU A 43 1.60 -2.18 7.88
C LEU A 43 1.84 -1.03 8.85
N VAL A 44 3.06 -0.47 8.87
CA VAL A 44 3.39 0.68 9.74
C VAL A 44 2.54 1.89 9.38
N GLY A 45 2.41 2.19 8.09
CA GLY A 45 1.57 3.26 7.58
C GLY A 45 0.12 3.11 8.03
N ARG A 46 -0.43 1.89 7.96
CA ARG A 46 -1.78 1.59 8.44
C ARG A 46 -1.93 1.72 9.94
N THR A 47 -1.01 1.18 10.73
CA THR A 47 -1.10 1.28 12.20
C THR A 47 -1.07 2.75 12.66
N ILE A 48 -0.21 3.56 12.05
CA ILE A 48 -0.14 4.99 12.34
C ILE A 48 -1.45 5.66 11.91
N TYR A 49 -1.89 5.42 10.69
CA TYR A 49 -3.09 6.05 10.13
C TYR A 49 -4.37 5.66 10.89
N GLN A 50 -4.54 4.39 11.27
CA GLN A 50 -5.66 3.91 12.09
C GLN A 50 -5.69 4.61 13.45
N LYS A 51 -4.53 4.79 14.11
CA LYS A 51 -4.42 5.56 15.36
C LYS A 51 -4.86 7.03 15.19
N TYR A 52 -4.62 7.64 14.04
CA TYR A 52 -5.11 9.00 13.76
C TYR A 52 -6.62 9.01 13.46
N GLN A 53 -7.13 7.99 12.78
CA GLN A 53 -8.55 7.83 12.45
C GLN A 53 -9.40 7.61 13.70
N ASP A 54 -8.97 6.74 14.62
CA ASP A 54 -9.67 6.41 15.88
C ASP A 54 -9.78 7.62 16.81
N ASN A 55 -8.76 8.47 16.81
CA ASN A 55 -8.76 9.73 17.57
C ASN A 55 -9.55 10.87 16.88
N GLN A 56 -10.30 10.57 15.81
CA GLN A 56 -11.05 11.54 14.99
C GLN A 56 -10.21 12.71 14.47
N ARG A 57 -8.88 12.54 14.36
CA ARG A 57 -7.97 13.61 13.91
C ARG A 57 -7.91 13.74 12.39
N THR A 58 -8.64 12.91 11.66
CA THR A 58 -8.63 12.87 10.18
C THR A 58 -10.03 13.06 9.61
N SER A 59 -10.10 13.76 8.48
CA SER A 59 -11.34 14.00 7.74
C SER A 59 -11.66 12.81 6.82
N ILE A 60 -12.94 12.62 6.51
CA ILE A 60 -13.42 11.57 5.58
C ILE A 60 -12.71 11.63 4.23
N ILE A 61 -12.41 12.83 3.73
CA ILE A 61 -11.67 13.03 2.48
C ILE A 61 -10.25 12.50 2.59
N THR A 62 -9.54 12.83 3.66
CA THR A 62 -8.18 12.33 3.92
C THR A 62 -8.21 10.81 4.04
N ASP A 63 -9.22 10.30 4.74
CA ASP A 63 -9.37 8.87 4.97
C ASP A 63 -9.58 8.09 3.66
N THR A 64 -10.43 8.64 2.80
CA THR A 64 -10.72 8.08 1.47
C THR A 64 -9.47 8.11 0.58
N ILE A 65 -8.73 9.22 0.56
CA ILE A 65 -7.52 9.36 -0.27
C ILE A 65 -6.48 8.33 0.13
N VAL A 66 -6.20 8.18 1.44
CA VAL A 66 -5.23 7.19 1.93
C VAL A 66 -5.64 5.77 1.54
N GLU A 67 -6.92 5.43 1.65
CA GLU A 67 -7.37 4.08 1.32
C GLU A 67 -7.35 3.78 -0.19
N VAL A 68 -7.76 4.75 -1.03
CA VAL A 68 -7.62 4.63 -2.50
C VAL A 68 -6.16 4.41 -2.88
N ILE A 69 -5.26 5.14 -2.25
CA ILE A 69 -3.82 5.02 -2.45
C ILE A 69 -3.33 3.60 -2.09
N MET A 70 -3.76 3.04 -0.94
CA MET A 70 -3.41 1.67 -0.53
C MET A 70 -3.89 0.63 -1.55
N VAL A 71 -5.09 0.79 -2.07
CA VAL A 71 -5.66 -0.09 -3.11
C VAL A 71 -4.87 0.00 -4.41
N ILE A 72 -4.45 1.19 -4.83
CA ILE A 72 -3.62 1.38 -6.03
C ILE A 72 -2.27 0.65 -5.89
N ILE A 73 -1.63 0.67 -4.70
CA ILE A 73 -0.39 -0.11 -4.48
C ILE A 73 -0.68 -1.59 -4.68
N SER A 74 -1.74 -2.11 -4.07
CA SER A 74 -2.09 -3.52 -4.19
C SER A 74 -2.30 -3.95 -5.64
N PHE A 75 -2.99 -3.15 -6.44
CA PHE A 75 -3.11 -3.42 -7.88
C PHE A 75 -1.76 -3.35 -8.61
N GLY A 76 -0.92 -2.36 -8.32
CA GLY A 76 0.42 -2.27 -8.89
C GLY A 76 1.29 -3.48 -8.57
N VAL A 77 1.23 -3.97 -7.33
CA VAL A 77 1.94 -5.17 -6.90
C VAL A 77 1.39 -6.41 -7.58
N ILE A 78 0.07 -6.57 -7.68
CA ILE A 78 -0.55 -7.70 -8.40
C ILE A 78 -0.06 -7.75 -9.86
N ILE A 79 -0.13 -6.62 -10.58
CA ILE A 79 0.36 -6.54 -11.97
C ILE A 79 1.83 -6.93 -12.05
N PHE A 80 2.65 -6.41 -11.14
CA PHE A 80 4.07 -6.71 -11.08
C PHE A 80 4.36 -8.20 -10.80
N ILE A 81 3.61 -8.85 -9.90
CA ILE A 81 3.71 -10.29 -9.62
C ILE A 81 3.46 -11.09 -10.90
N PHE A 82 2.43 -10.75 -11.68
CA PHE A 82 2.12 -11.45 -12.93
C PHE A 82 3.17 -11.24 -14.01
N MET A 83 3.80 -10.06 -14.07
CA MET A 83 4.89 -9.76 -15.01
C MET A 83 6.24 -10.36 -14.58
N SER A 84 6.43 -10.67 -13.30
CA SER A 84 7.68 -11.22 -12.79
C SER A 84 7.94 -12.66 -13.27
N GLN A 85 9.20 -13.04 -13.39
CA GLN A 85 9.63 -14.40 -13.77
C GLN A 85 9.68 -15.38 -12.57
N GLU A 86 9.08 -15.01 -11.44
CA GLU A 86 9.05 -15.82 -10.22
C GLU A 86 8.26 -17.13 -10.36
N THR A 87 8.55 -18.09 -9.49
CA THR A 87 7.80 -19.36 -9.44
C THR A 87 6.35 -19.14 -9.01
N TRP A 88 5.44 -20.00 -9.46
CA TRP A 88 4.02 -19.91 -9.11
C TRP A 88 3.74 -20.00 -7.61
N MET A 89 4.55 -20.78 -6.87
CA MET A 89 4.45 -20.85 -5.41
C MET A 89 4.72 -19.48 -4.77
N HIS A 90 5.72 -18.77 -5.28
CA HIS A 90 6.12 -17.46 -4.80
C HIS A 90 5.05 -16.40 -5.13
N LYS A 91 4.54 -16.44 -6.37
CA LYS A 91 3.40 -15.60 -6.82
C LYS A 91 2.16 -15.81 -5.94
N LEU A 92 1.80 -17.05 -5.64
CA LEU A 92 0.66 -17.39 -4.78
C LEU A 92 0.81 -16.80 -3.37
N LEU A 93 1.99 -16.91 -2.76
CA LEU A 93 2.27 -16.34 -1.44
C LEU A 93 2.00 -14.83 -1.42
N PHE A 94 2.49 -14.11 -2.43
CA PHE A 94 2.29 -12.67 -2.53
C PHE A 94 0.84 -12.29 -2.84
N LEU A 95 0.14 -13.06 -3.66
CA LEU A 95 -1.29 -12.86 -3.93
C LEU A 95 -2.15 -13.05 -2.68
N ILE A 96 -1.79 -13.98 -1.79
CA ILE A 96 -2.44 -14.14 -0.48
C ILE A 96 -2.17 -12.91 0.41
N GLY A 97 -0.94 -12.39 0.39
CA GLY A 97 -0.62 -11.14 1.08
C GLY A 97 -1.44 -9.96 0.57
N GLU A 98 -1.53 -9.79 -0.75
CA GLU A 98 -2.30 -8.71 -1.36
C GLU A 98 -3.81 -8.85 -1.14
N SER A 99 -4.35 -10.07 -1.12
CA SER A 99 -5.76 -10.28 -0.82
C SER A 99 -6.11 -9.85 0.60
N TYR A 100 -5.22 -10.07 1.57
CA TYR A 100 -5.38 -9.54 2.93
C TYR A 100 -5.48 -8.00 2.94
N PHE A 101 -4.58 -7.30 2.24
CA PHE A 101 -4.60 -5.84 2.19
C PHE A 101 -5.88 -5.30 1.55
N LEU A 102 -6.33 -5.92 0.44
CA LEU A 102 -7.56 -5.55 -0.27
C LEU A 102 -8.83 -5.81 0.55
N ILE A 103 -8.92 -6.94 1.26
CA ILE A 103 -10.05 -7.25 2.15
C ILE A 103 -10.14 -6.19 3.25
N TYR A 104 -9.02 -5.89 3.89
CA TYR A 104 -8.97 -4.86 4.92
C TYR A 104 -9.35 -3.48 4.36
N SER A 105 -8.87 -3.12 3.16
CA SER A 105 -9.30 -1.88 2.49
C SER A 105 -10.82 -1.81 2.34
N GLY A 106 -11.45 -2.92 1.94
CA GLY A 106 -12.91 -3.00 1.83
C GLY A 106 -13.63 -2.75 3.16
N ILE A 107 -13.09 -3.29 4.27
CA ILE A 107 -13.62 -3.05 5.61
C ILE A 107 -13.48 -1.56 5.98
N THR A 108 -12.31 -0.97 5.78
CA THR A 108 -12.06 0.45 6.09
C THR A 108 -12.91 1.39 5.25
N PHE A 109 -13.13 1.11 3.96
CA PHE A 109 -14.07 1.88 3.13
C PHE A 109 -15.49 1.87 3.72
N LYS A 110 -15.96 0.71 4.19
CA LYS A 110 -17.27 0.59 4.82
C LYS A 110 -17.37 1.47 6.08
N GLU A 111 -16.31 1.53 6.88
CA GLU A 111 -16.23 2.39 8.07
C GLU A 111 -16.22 3.88 7.72
N ILE A 112 -15.45 4.28 6.70
CA ILE A 112 -15.40 5.67 6.21
C ILE A 112 -16.79 6.12 5.71
N ILE A 113 -17.48 5.29 4.93
CA ILE A 113 -18.84 5.58 4.45
C ILE A 113 -19.81 5.74 5.62
N LYS A 114 -19.69 4.89 6.65
CA LYS A 114 -20.50 4.99 7.87
C LYS A 114 -20.23 6.29 8.63
N LYS A 115 -18.97 6.70 8.76
CA LYS A 115 -18.55 7.97 9.38
C LYS A 115 -19.11 9.19 8.64
N GLY A 116 -19.26 9.14 7.31
CA GLY A 116 -19.85 10.22 6.53
C GLY A 116 -21.38 10.28 6.51
N ARG A 117 -22.06 9.27 7.07
CA ARG A 117 -23.53 9.25 7.22
C ARG A 117 -24.02 9.70 8.60
N ASN A 118 -23.14 9.71 9.61
CA ASN A 118 -23.41 10.23 10.95
C ASN A 118 -22.98 11.69 11.06
#